data_AF-A0A183EAK2-F1
#
_entry.id   AF-A0A183EAK2-F1
#
_cell.length_a   1.000
_cell.length_b   1.000
_cell.length_c   1.000
_cell.angle_alpha   90.00
_cell.angle_beta   90.00
_cell.angle_gamma   90.00
#
_symmetry.space_group_name_H-M   'P 1'
#
loop_
_entity.id
_entity.type
_entity.pdbx_description
1 polymer ?
#
loop_
_entity_poly.entity_id
_entity_poly.type
_entity_poly.pdbx_seq_one_letter_code
_entity_poly.pdbx_strand_id
1 'polypeptide(L)'
;LYQRDYDPVTFDLLKVQPKDIAEQITLIDLPLFKAITCQELANGAWAKKSKRADAPNIVAFTDRFNAVCLWCQREILSHEEASKRSEVLGHFIKIAKYLYDLNNLNSTFSLISAVQSLAIYRLTKTWNLLARHERAVFNKLRLLFDSERNWERLRQHLQSLSLPSSFAFIEMP
;
A
#
# COMPACT_ATOMS: atom_id res chain seq x y z
N LEU A 1 -0.46 -36.52 -10.68
CA LEU A 1 -0.50 -35.67 -11.90
C LEU A 1 -1.27 -34.40 -11.53
N TYR A 2 -0.72 -33.31 -11.01
CA TYR A 2 0.51 -32.60 -11.32
C TYR A 2 1.12 -32.05 -10.01
N GLN A 3 2.32 -32.50 -9.64
CA GLN A 3 3.23 -31.63 -8.91
C GLN A 3 3.57 -30.51 -9.88
N ARG A 4 3.14 -29.28 -9.59
CA ARG A 4 3.79 -28.12 -10.20
C ARG A 4 5.11 -27.96 -9.48
N ASP A 5 6.14 -28.63 -9.99
CA ASP A 5 7.52 -28.22 -9.76
C ASP A 5 7.69 -26.89 -10.50
N TYR A 6 7.20 -25.83 -9.86
CA TYR A 6 7.56 -24.47 -10.22
C TYR A 6 8.84 -24.21 -9.42
N ASP A 7 9.98 -24.19 -10.11
CA ASP A 7 11.15 -23.44 -9.64
C ASP A 7 11.09 -22.08 -10.36
N PRO A 8 10.22 -21.14 -9.92
CA PRO A 8 10.43 -19.77 -10.32
C PRO A 8 11.74 -19.36 -9.66
N VAL A 9 12.62 -18.64 -10.35
CA VAL A 9 13.66 -17.85 -9.68
C VAL A 9 13.00 -17.22 -8.44
N THR A 10 13.31 -17.76 -7.26
CA THR A 10 12.52 -17.47 -6.06
C THR A 10 12.84 -16.03 -5.72
N PHE A 11 11.91 -15.14 -6.07
CA PHE A 11 12.06 -13.73 -5.80
C PHE A 11 12.11 -13.56 -4.29
N ASP A 12 13.31 -13.35 -3.78
CA ASP A 12 13.53 -13.07 -2.37
C ASP A 12 13.36 -11.57 -2.16
N LEU A 13 12.19 -11.20 -1.65
CA LEU A 13 11.83 -9.82 -1.33
C LEU A 13 12.94 -9.11 -0.54
N LEU A 14 13.57 -9.82 0.40
CA LEU A 14 14.56 -9.24 1.30
C LEU A 14 15.92 -8.97 0.64
N LYS A 15 16.16 -9.50 -0.57
CA LYS A 15 17.37 -9.23 -1.35
C LYS A 15 17.27 -7.95 -2.20
N VAL A 16 16.07 -7.43 -2.40
CA VAL A 16 15.87 -6.18 -3.15
C VAL A 16 15.82 -5.01 -2.18
N GLN A 17 16.39 -3.86 -2.53
CA GLN A 17 16.35 -2.72 -1.62
C GLN A 17 14.92 -2.16 -1.51
N PRO A 18 14.46 -1.76 -0.30
CA PRO A 18 13.13 -1.18 -0.11
C PRO A 18 12.85 0.04 -1.01
N LYS A 19 13.91 0.82 -1.29
CA LYS A 19 13.85 1.99 -2.17
C LYS A 19 13.50 1.60 -3.60
N ASP A 20 14.19 0.60 -4.15
CA ASP A 20 13.99 0.16 -5.54
C ASP A 20 12.57 -0.37 -5.72
N ILE A 21 12.05 -1.12 -4.74
CA ILE A 21 10.66 -1.60 -4.74
C ILE A 21 9.68 -0.41 -4.73
N ALA A 22 9.91 0.59 -3.88
CA ALA A 22 9.04 1.78 -3.80
C ALA A 22 9.03 2.57 -5.13
N GLU A 23 10.18 2.70 -5.79
CA GLU A 23 10.29 3.32 -7.10
C GLU A 23 9.52 2.53 -8.16
N GLN A 24 9.67 1.19 -8.20
CA GLN A 24 8.93 0.35 -9.15
C GLN A 24 7.42 0.39 -8.92
N ILE A 25 6.97 0.34 -7.65
CA ILE A 25 5.55 0.50 -7.31
C ILE A 25 5.04 1.83 -7.85
N THR A 26 5.78 2.92 -7.64
CA THR A 26 5.41 4.26 -8.09
C THR A 26 5.38 4.38 -9.62
N LEU A 27 6.33 3.78 -10.32
CA LEU A 27 6.35 3.75 -11.78
C LEU A 27 5.14 3.01 -12.38
N ILE A 28 4.66 1.96 -11.71
CA ILE A 28 3.45 1.22 -12.11
C ILE A 28 2.18 2.01 -11.79
N ASP A 29 2.13 2.69 -10.64
CA ASP A 29 0.94 3.41 -10.19
C ASP A 29 0.71 4.71 -10.97
N LEU A 30 1.79 5.39 -11.37
CA LEU A 30 1.76 6.67 -12.08
C LEU A 30 0.89 6.69 -13.35
N PRO A 31 1.03 5.75 -14.32
CA PRO A 31 0.18 5.74 -15.50
C PRO A 31 -1.29 5.44 -15.18
N LEU A 32 -1.57 4.59 -14.18
CA LEU A 32 -2.95 4.28 -13.78
C LEU A 32 -3.66 5.51 -13.20
N PHE A 33 -2.97 6.26 -12.34
CA PHE A 33 -3.51 7.51 -11.80
C PHE A 33 -3.73 8.56 -12.89
N LYS A 34 -2.75 8.73 -13.80
CA LYS A 34 -2.86 9.69 -14.91
C LYS A 34 -3.98 9.36 -15.90
N ALA A 35 -4.41 8.10 -15.97
CA ALA A 35 -5.50 7.68 -16.85
C ALA A 35 -6.89 8.05 -16.30
N ILE A 36 -7.00 8.39 -15.00
CA ILE A 36 -8.29 8.76 -14.40
C ILE A 36 -8.78 10.09 -14.97
N THR A 37 -9.99 10.07 -15.52
CA THR A 37 -10.62 11.26 -16.10
C THR A 37 -11.59 11.94 -15.13
N CYS A 38 -11.85 13.24 -15.33
CA CYS A 38 -12.84 13.98 -14.54
C CYS A 38 -14.26 13.40 -14.66
N GLN A 39 -14.59 12.75 -15.79
CA GLN A 39 -15.90 12.13 -16.00
C GLN A 39 -16.10 10.92 -15.08
N GLU A 40 -15.05 10.13 -14.87
CA GLU A 40 -15.11 8.98 -13.96
C GLU A 40 -15.26 9.42 -12.51
N LEU A 41 -14.71 10.60 -12.15
CA LEU A 41 -14.87 11.24 -10.85
C LEU A 41 -16.26 11.87 -10.63
N ALA A 42 -17.05 12.04 -11.69
CA ALA A 42 -18.39 12.59 -11.57
C ALA A 42 -19.39 11.54 -11.06
N ASN A 43 -20.37 12.00 -10.29
CA ASN A 43 -21.57 11.24 -9.92
C ASN A 43 -21.35 9.91 -9.18
N GLY A 44 -20.17 9.69 -8.58
CA GLY A 44 -19.86 8.50 -7.79
C GLY A 44 -19.93 7.18 -8.58
N ALA A 45 -19.59 7.21 -9.87
CA ALA A 45 -19.79 6.07 -10.77
C ALA A 45 -19.02 4.80 -10.33
N TRP A 46 -17.88 4.96 -9.66
CA TRP A 46 -17.06 3.85 -9.14
C TRP A 46 -17.74 3.04 -8.04
N ALA A 47 -18.77 3.58 -7.37
CA ALA A 47 -19.54 2.87 -6.35
C ALA A 47 -20.75 2.09 -6.91
N LYS A 48 -21.05 2.22 -8.21
CA LYS A 48 -22.23 1.61 -8.86
C LYS A 48 -21.90 0.23 -9.43
N LYS A 49 -22.94 -0.55 -9.76
CA LYS A 49 -22.78 -1.87 -10.41
C LYS A 49 -22.06 -1.77 -11.76
N SER A 50 -22.28 -0.68 -12.49
CA SER A 50 -21.68 -0.36 -13.79
C SER A 50 -20.26 0.23 -13.69
N LYS A 51 -19.64 0.27 -12.50
CA LYS A 51 -18.33 0.91 -12.27
C LYS A 51 -17.22 0.53 -13.25
N ARG A 52 -17.18 -0.71 -13.72
CA ARG A 52 -16.16 -1.16 -14.69
C ARG A 52 -16.36 -0.57 -16.09
N ALA A 53 -17.58 -0.16 -16.44
CA ALA A 53 -17.90 0.54 -17.68
C ALA A 53 -17.78 2.06 -17.50
N ASP A 54 -18.29 2.59 -16.38
CA ASP A 54 -18.43 4.03 -16.17
C ASP A 54 -17.19 4.70 -15.54
N ALA A 55 -16.39 3.94 -14.80
CA ALA A 55 -15.19 4.40 -14.10
C ALA A 55 -14.02 3.39 -14.18
N PRO A 56 -13.65 2.93 -15.40
CA PRO A 56 -12.68 1.85 -15.57
C PRO A 56 -11.30 2.15 -14.98
N ASN A 57 -10.81 3.39 -15.05
CA ASN A 57 -9.49 3.77 -14.55
C ASN A 57 -9.49 3.92 -13.03
N ILE A 58 -10.57 4.45 -12.45
CA ILE A 58 -10.72 4.45 -10.98
C ILE A 58 -10.74 3.01 -10.47
N VAL A 59 -11.53 2.14 -11.09
CA VAL A 59 -11.57 0.72 -10.70
C VAL A 59 -10.20 0.06 -10.87
N ALA A 60 -9.47 0.33 -11.95
CA ALA A 60 -8.12 -0.19 -12.14
C ALA A 60 -7.15 0.31 -11.04
N PHE A 61 -7.25 1.57 -10.64
CA PHE A 61 -6.43 2.14 -9.58
C PHE A 61 -6.77 1.56 -8.19
N THR A 62 -8.06 1.32 -7.91
CA THR A 62 -8.51 0.61 -6.71
C THR A 62 -8.10 -0.86 -6.72
N ASP A 63 -8.22 -1.56 -7.86
CA ASP A 63 -7.78 -2.94 -8.03
C ASP A 63 -6.25 -3.04 -7.78
N ARG A 64 -5.49 -2.05 -8.24
CA ARG A 64 -4.04 -1.92 -7.97
C ARG A 64 -3.74 -1.73 -6.48
N PHE A 65 -4.47 -0.85 -5.79
CA PHE A 65 -4.37 -0.66 -4.34
C PHE A 65 -4.58 -1.98 -3.59
N ASN A 66 -5.63 -2.73 -3.95
CA ASN A 66 -5.95 -4.02 -3.35
C ASN A 66 -4.89 -5.08 -3.64
N ALA A 67 -4.32 -5.09 -4.85
CA ALA A 67 -3.24 -5.99 -5.21
C ALA A 67 -1.99 -5.77 -4.35
N VAL A 68 -1.60 -4.51 -4.10
CA VAL A 68 -0.48 -4.17 -3.20
C VAL A 68 -0.78 -4.61 -1.77
N CYS A 69 -2.01 -4.41 -1.29
CA CYS A 69 -2.43 -4.87 0.04
C CYS A 69 -2.28 -6.39 0.20
N LEU A 70 -2.86 -7.14 -0.75
CA LEU A 70 -2.86 -8.60 -0.72
C LEU A 70 -1.46 -9.18 -0.88
N TRP A 71 -0.62 -8.56 -1.72
CA TRP A 71 0.79 -8.94 -1.85
C TRP A 71 1.51 -8.80 -0.51
N CYS A 72 1.41 -7.64 0.17
CA CYS A 72 2.02 -7.45 1.48
C CYS A 72 1.56 -8.50 2.50
N GLN A 73 0.25 -8.74 2.58
CA GLN A 73 -0.31 -9.75 3.50
C GLN A 73 0.19 -11.15 3.16
N ARG A 74 0.18 -11.53 1.88
CA ARG A 74 0.64 -12.85 1.43
C ARG A 74 2.10 -13.08 1.78
N GLU A 75 2.99 -12.13 1.46
CA GLU A 75 4.42 -12.27 1.72
C GLU A 75 4.69 -12.46 3.21
N ILE A 76 4.07 -11.64 4.08
CA ILE A 76 4.22 -11.79 5.53
C ILE A 76 3.66 -13.14 6.01
N LEU A 77 2.48 -13.55 5.55
CA LEU A 77 1.83 -14.78 6.02
C LEU A 77 2.41 -16.07 5.43
N SER A 78 3.22 -15.97 4.36
CA SER A 78 3.87 -17.12 3.73
C SER A 78 4.97 -17.76 4.58
N HIS A 79 5.49 -17.04 5.58
CA HIS A 79 6.54 -17.54 6.45
C HIS A 79 6.00 -18.10 7.78
N GLU A 80 6.43 -19.31 8.12
CA GLU A 80 6.04 -19.99 9.38
C GLU A 80 6.75 -19.41 10.60
N GLU A 81 8.00 -18.99 10.46
CA GLU A 81 8.81 -18.45 11.55
C GLU A 81 8.49 -16.99 11.86
N ALA A 82 8.29 -16.67 13.14
CA ALA A 82 7.97 -15.31 13.58
C ALA A 82 9.11 -14.31 13.34
N SER A 83 10.36 -14.77 13.45
CA SER A 83 11.57 -14.01 13.10
C SER A 83 11.52 -13.57 11.64
N LYS A 84 11.31 -14.52 10.72
CA LYS A 84 11.29 -14.23 9.29
C LYS A 84 10.13 -13.31 8.89
N ARG A 85 8.94 -13.54 9.47
CA ARG A 85 7.81 -12.61 9.31
C ARG A 85 8.12 -11.21 9.79
N SER A 86 8.90 -11.08 10.87
CA SER A 86 9.28 -9.78 11.42
C SER A 86 10.23 -9.03 10.48
N GLU A 87 11.20 -9.74 9.88
CA GLU A 87 12.08 -9.17 8.84
C GLU A 87 11.27 -8.64 7.65
N VAL A 88 10.34 -9.45 7.14
CA VAL A 88 9.48 -9.07 6.00
C VAL A 88 8.56 -7.90 6.36
N LEU A 89 7.96 -7.92 7.55
CA LEU A 89 7.14 -6.80 8.06
C LEU A 89 7.96 -5.50 8.15
N GLY A 90 9.16 -5.55 8.73
CA GLY A 90 10.07 -4.40 8.80
C GLY A 90 10.48 -3.90 7.42
N HIS A 91 10.68 -4.82 6.47
CA HIS A 91 10.96 -4.49 5.08
C HIS A 91 9.80 -3.73 4.41
N PHE A 92 8.55 -4.18 4.57
CA PHE A 92 7.38 -3.46 4.07
C PHE A 92 7.20 -2.09 4.71
N ILE A 93 7.51 -1.93 6.00
CA ILE A 93 7.47 -0.61 6.67
C ILE A 93 8.52 0.33 6.05
N LYS A 94 9.71 -0.17 5.69
CA LYS A 94 10.72 0.62 4.97
C LYS A 94 10.24 1.00 3.56
N ILE A 95 9.63 0.07 2.82
CA ILE A 95 9.03 0.38 1.51
C ILE A 95 7.97 1.47 1.65
N ALA A 96 7.06 1.35 2.62
CA ALA A 96 6.02 2.35 2.89
C ALA A 96 6.62 3.73 3.22
N LYS A 97 7.71 3.78 3.98
CA LYS A 97 8.45 5.03 4.22
C LYS A 97 8.99 5.63 2.93
N TYR A 98 9.61 4.85 2.05
CA TYR A 98 10.11 5.37 0.78
C TYR A 98 8.98 5.81 -0.15
N LEU A 99 7.84 5.11 -0.18
CA LEU A 99 6.65 5.53 -0.91
C LEU A 99 6.11 6.88 -0.39
N TYR A 100 6.12 7.07 0.93
CA TYR A 100 5.76 8.35 1.55
C TYR A 100 6.74 9.45 1.13
N ASP A 101 8.05 9.19 1.17
CA ASP A 101 9.09 10.14 0.76
C ASP A 101 8.99 10.49 -0.74
N LEU A 102 8.46 9.58 -1.58
CA LEU A 102 8.12 9.79 -2.99
C LEU A 102 6.75 10.47 -3.23
N ASN A 103 6.01 10.80 -2.18
CA ASN A 103 4.62 11.29 -2.24
C ASN A 103 3.63 10.34 -2.93
N ASN A 104 3.95 9.04 -3.03
CA ASN A 104 3.01 8.01 -3.46
C ASN A 104 2.14 7.58 -2.25
N LEU A 105 1.22 8.46 -1.88
CA LEU A 105 0.37 8.28 -0.69
C LEU A 105 -0.62 7.12 -0.86
N ASN A 106 -1.06 6.83 -2.09
CA ASN A 106 -1.95 5.71 -2.39
C ASN A 106 -1.31 4.37 -1.99
N SER A 107 -0.11 4.08 -2.49
CA SER A 107 0.57 2.82 -2.16
C SER A 107 1.18 2.82 -0.77
N THR A 108 1.52 4.00 -0.21
CA THR A 108 1.85 4.10 1.23
C THR A 108 0.66 3.62 2.06
N PHE A 109 -0.54 4.14 1.80
CA PHE A 109 -1.74 3.77 2.53
C PHE A 109 -2.12 2.31 2.32
N SER A 110 -1.91 1.77 1.11
CA SER A 110 -2.11 0.35 0.82
C SER A 110 -1.29 -0.54 1.76
N LEU A 111 0.02 -0.30 1.86
CA LEU A 111 0.88 -1.09 2.76
C LEU A 111 0.53 -0.90 4.23
N ILE A 112 0.23 0.32 4.67
CA ILE A 112 -0.18 0.59 6.05
C ILE A 112 -1.49 -0.11 6.39
N SER A 113 -2.48 -0.05 5.50
CA SER A 113 -3.76 -0.76 5.63
C SER A 113 -3.58 -2.28 5.65
N ALA A 114 -2.70 -2.81 4.81
CA ALA A 114 -2.37 -4.23 4.77
C ALA A 114 -1.81 -4.71 6.12
N VAL A 115 -0.88 -3.95 6.70
CA VAL A 115 -0.24 -4.23 7.99
C VAL A 115 -1.21 -4.05 9.17
N GLN A 116 -2.16 -3.11 9.08
CA GLN A 116 -3.21 -2.93 10.08
C GLN A 116 -4.33 -3.97 10.00
N SER A 117 -4.42 -4.72 8.91
CA SER A 117 -5.43 -5.77 8.78
C SER A 117 -5.36 -6.77 9.94
N LEU A 118 -6.52 -7.28 10.37
CA LEU A 118 -6.60 -8.21 11.50
C LEU A 118 -5.70 -9.44 11.33
N ALA A 119 -5.49 -9.88 10.08
CA ALA A 119 -4.63 -11.01 9.74
C ALA A 119 -3.17 -10.79 10.17
N ILE A 120 -2.67 -9.56 10.04
CA ILE A 120 -1.28 -9.19 10.40
C ILE A 120 -1.22 -8.63 11.83
N TYR A 121 -2.18 -7.78 12.21
CA TYR A 121 -2.20 -7.11 13.51
C TYR A 121 -2.20 -8.11 14.68
N ARG A 122 -2.90 -9.24 14.54
CA ARG A 122 -2.97 -10.28 15.58
C ARG A 122 -1.67 -11.06 15.81
N LEU A 123 -0.64 -10.90 14.97
CA LEU A 123 0.60 -11.67 15.03
C LEU A 123 1.55 -11.16 16.12
N THR A 124 1.13 -11.22 17.39
CA THR A 124 1.85 -10.61 18.54
C THR A 124 3.32 -11.01 18.61
N LYS A 125 3.66 -12.29 18.36
CA LYS A 125 5.05 -12.77 18.35
C LYS A 125 5.90 -12.06 17.28
N THR A 126 5.35 -11.86 16.09
CA THR A 126 6.02 -11.14 14.99
C THR A 126 6.24 -9.68 15.39
N TRP A 127 5.20 -9.00 15.89
CA TRP A 127 5.28 -7.60 16.30
C TRP A 127 6.27 -7.33 17.44
N ASN A 128 6.46 -8.29 18.34
CA ASN A 128 7.42 -8.19 19.43
C ASN A 128 8.88 -8.29 18.95
N LEU A 129 9.13 -8.92 17.81
CA LEU A 129 10.45 -9.05 17.19
C LEU A 129 10.78 -7.89 16.25
N LEU A 130 9.81 -7.01 15.97
CA LEU A 130 10.01 -5.87 15.07
C LEU A 130 10.92 -4.83 15.73
N ALA A 131 11.86 -4.27 14.96
CA ALA A 131 12.78 -3.28 15.51
C ALA A 131 12.02 -2.02 15.98
N ARG A 132 12.47 -1.43 17.09
CA ARG A 132 11.80 -0.26 17.69
C ARG A 132 11.66 0.92 16.71
N HIS A 133 12.67 1.15 15.88
CA HIS A 133 12.66 2.23 14.89
C HIS A 133 11.65 1.96 13.76
N GLU A 134 11.52 0.72 13.28
CA GLU A 134 10.51 0.32 12.29
C GLU A 134 9.10 0.49 12.87
N ARG A 135 8.90 0.07 14.12
CA ARG A 135 7.62 0.28 14.81
C ARG A 135 7.26 1.76 14.96
N ALA A 136 8.24 2.62 15.22
CA ALA A 136 8.04 4.06 15.28
C ALA A 136 7.66 4.66 13.92
N VAL A 137 8.32 4.22 12.83
CA VAL A 137 7.97 4.61 11.45
C VAL A 137 6.55 4.18 11.12
N PHE A 138 6.19 2.93 11.40
CA PHE A 138 4.83 2.42 11.19
C PHE A 138 3.79 3.26 11.94
N ASN A 139 4.01 3.55 13.23
CA ASN A 139 3.08 4.36 14.01
C ASN A 139 2.93 5.79 13.46
N LYS A 140 4.02 6.39 12.96
CA LYS A 140 4.00 7.72 12.34
C LYS A 140 3.17 7.71 11.05
N LEU A 141 3.41 6.74 10.17
CA LEU A 141 2.67 6.61 8.91
C LEU A 141 1.19 6.25 9.18
N ARG A 142 0.92 5.35 10.11
CA ARG A 142 -0.44 5.02 10.56
C ARG A 142 -1.20 6.26 11.03
N LEU A 143 -0.57 7.11 11.83
CA LEU A 143 -1.19 8.33 12.34
C LEU A 143 -1.49 9.34 11.23
N LEU A 144 -0.69 9.39 10.17
CA LEU A 144 -0.96 10.25 9.02
C LEU A 144 -2.29 9.86 8.34
N PHE A 145 -2.56 8.56 8.21
CA PHE A 145 -3.76 8.00 7.59
C PHE A 145 -4.87 7.69 8.60
N ASP A 146 -4.90 8.42 9.71
CA ASP A 146 -6.04 8.32 10.62
C ASP A 146 -7.27 9.01 10.03
N SER A 147 -8.41 8.33 10.08
CA SER A 147 -9.71 8.85 9.63
C SER A 147 -10.30 9.90 10.57
N GLU A 148 -9.71 10.09 11.76
CA GLU A 148 -10.10 11.13 12.71
C GLU A 148 -10.28 12.51 12.06
N ARG A 149 -11.37 13.19 12.45
CA ARG A 149 -11.72 14.54 11.95
C ARG A 149 -11.71 14.65 10.43
N ASN A 150 -12.23 13.63 9.76
CA ASN A 150 -12.27 13.55 8.30
C ASN A 150 -10.87 13.70 7.71
N TRP A 151 -9.95 12.80 8.09
CA TRP A 151 -8.58 12.74 7.56
C TRP A 151 -7.79 14.05 7.69
N GLU A 152 -7.96 14.77 8.81
CA GLU A 152 -7.38 16.11 9.01
C GLU A 152 -5.87 16.13 8.74
N ARG A 153 -5.14 15.15 9.28
CA ARG A 153 -3.68 15.05 9.15
C ARG A 153 -3.24 14.83 7.70
N LEU A 154 -3.94 13.94 6.98
CA LEU A 154 -3.69 13.69 5.58
C LEU A 154 -3.98 14.94 4.73
N ARG A 155 -5.10 15.63 4.99
CA ARG A 155 -5.45 16.87 4.28
C ARG A 155 -4.43 17.98 4.52
N GLN A 156 -4.00 18.18 5.77
CA GLN A 156 -2.94 19.14 6.11
C GLN A 156 -1.61 18.78 5.42
N HIS A 157 -1.25 17.51 5.41
CA HIS A 157 -0.06 17.05 4.72
C HIS A 157 -0.14 17.31 3.20
N LEU A 158 -1.27 16.97 2.56
CA LEU A 158 -1.49 17.24 1.15
C LEU A 158 -1.41 18.74 0.81
N GLN A 159 -1.92 19.62 1.69
CA GLN A 159 -1.81 21.08 1.53
C GLN A 159 -0.36 21.57 1.65
N SER A 160 0.46 20.90 2.47
CA SER A 160 1.89 21.25 2.62
C SER A 160 2.75 20.84 1.42
N LEU A 161 2.27 19.92 0.59
CA LEU A 161 2.92 19.54 -0.67
C LEU A 161 2.55 20.58 -1.73
N SER A 162 3.46 21.50 -2.06
CA SER A 162 3.23 22.59 -3.02
C SER A 162 3.13 22.11 -4.49
N LEU A 163 1.99 21.52 -4.90
CA LEU A 163 1.47 21.23 -6.28
C LEU A 163 2.42 20.50 -7.29
N PRO A 164 1.93 19.90 -8.40
CA PRO A 164 0.63 19.29 -8.73
C PRO A 164 0.71 17.73 -8.77
N SER A 165 1.83 17.12 -8.37
CA SER A 165 2.12 15.69 -8.58
C SER A 165 1.79 14.77 -7.40
N SER A 166 1.03 15.25 -6.42
CA SER A 166 0.59 14.42 -5.29
C SER A 166 -0.54 13.50 -5.75
N PHE A 167 -0.35 12.18 -5.63
CA PHE A 167 -1.40 11.19 -5.86
C PHE A 167 -2.50 11.36 -4.80
N ALA A 168 -3.46 12.25 -5.06
CA ALA A 168 -4.58 12.49 -4.18
C ALA A 168 -5.53 11.29 -4.21
N PHE A 169 -5.87 10.79 -3.04
CA PHE A 169 -6.68 9.60 -2.79
C PHE A 169 -8.10 9.79 -3.35
N ILE A 170 -8.51 8.95 -4.31
CA ILE A 170 -9.89 8.86 -4.81
C ILE A 170 -10.56 7.71 -4.08
N GLU A 171 -11.00 7.96 -2.86
CA GLU A 171 -12.11 7.24 -2.23
C GLU A 171 -12.49 7.96 -0.94
N MET A 172 -13.50 8.83 -1.02
CA MET A 172 -14.33 9.24 0.11
C MET A 172 -15.74 9.55 -0.43
N PRO A 173 -16.81 8.86 0.02
CA PRO A 173 -18.16 9.40 -0.02
C PRO A 173 -18.31 10.61 0.92
#